data_AF-A0A963YTE7-F1
#
_entry.id   AF-A0A963YTE7-F1
#
_cell.length_a   1.000
_cell.length_b   1.000
_cell.length_c   1.000
_cell.angle_alpha   90.00
_cell.angle_beta   90.00
_cell.angle_gamma   90.00
#
_symmetry.space_group_name_H-M   'P 1'
#
loop_
_entity.id
_entity.type
_entity.pdbx_description
1 polymer ?
#
loop_
_entity_poly.entity_id
_entity_poly.type
_entity_poly.pdbx_seq_one_letter_code
_entity_poly.pdbx_strand_id
1 'polypeptide(L)'
;MKPPVPVAPSPDRPRLRQPVPLQAANSLVASLWVAVCAATPEFIWRGLKSVIADLDVADVVSALLVGLILAFCIEPAMERLRHRWMQRGRHAHPSVQTHEDDAHPYGLIFRAAIGLAFAFASVCLHDAITDVLAAHAADNAARRAGLAAGLNLAGAWTIVPFCITLAWLTIGRGALAWVCGLLAVASPLAAALVFSWNIAEWLTTELPAVAILAWGYRQWPRGPVAGFFRRATRPLLYLCPIAPVLALLLAGLSSLTGLHWLGAYTPEEGWIDGRFYLGWAIGLLLAPVPLTALSHARE
;
A
#
# COMPACT_ATOMS: atom_id res chain seq x y z
N MET A 1 51.56 -20.47 17.65
CA MET A 1 50.33 -19.77 17.20
C MET A 1 49.78 -18.98 18.37
N LYS A 2 49.69 -17.66 18.24
CA LYS A 2 49.19 -16.77 19.30
C LYS A 2 47.66 -16.71 19.19
N PRO A 3 46.89 -16.96 20.26
CA PRO A 3 45.43 -16.92 20.19
C PRO A 3 44.96 -15.49 19.84
N PRO A 4 43.86 -15.35 19.07
CA PRO A 4 43.32 -14.05 18.71
C PRO A 4 42.90 -13.29 19.97
N VAL A 5 43.36 -12.05 20.09
CA VAL A 5 43.01 -11.14 21.19
C VAL A 5 41.51 -10.81 21.08
N PRO A 6 40.72 -10.97 22.16
CA PRO A 6 39.32 -10.57 22.15
C PRO A 6 39.22 -9.06 21.92
N VAL A 7 38.61 -8.66 20.80
CA VAL A 7 38.29 -7.26 20.54
C VAL A 7 37.18 -6.87 21.52
N ALA A 8 37.50 -6.01 22.48
CA ALA A 8 36.53 -5.48 23.42
C ALA A 8 35.37 -4.82 22.65
N PRO A 9 34.10 -5.05 23.04
CA PRO A 9 32.97 -4.41 22.39
C PRO A 9 33.13 -2.89 22.52
N SER A 10 33.25 -2.20 21.38
CA SER A 10 33.35 -0.74 21.32
C SER A 10 32.18 -0.14 22.10
N PRO A 11 32.43 0.56 23.22
CA PRO A 11 31.41 1.36 23.83
C PRO A 11 31.11 2.52 22.87
N ASP A 12 29.87 2.97 22.86
CA ASP A 12 29.50 4.29 22.32
C ASP A 12 29.52 4.46 20.79
N ARG A 13 28.72 3.66 20.08
CA ARG A 13 27.97 4.27 18.98
C ARG A 13 26.69 4.87 19.56
N PRO A 14 26.54 6.22 19.57
CA PRO A 14 25.33 6.84 20.09
C PRO A 14 24.13 6.25 19.36
N ARG A 15 23.23 5.62 20.11
CA ARG A 15 21.92 5.20 19.61
C ARG A 15 21.19 6.49 19.29
N LEU A 16 21.24 6.93 18.03
CA LEU A 16 20.43 8.04 17.53
C LEU A 16 18.96 7.61 17.60
N ARG A 17 18.36 7.71 18.78
CA ARG A 17 16.92 7.57 18.99
C ARG A 17 16.30 8.77 18.29
N GLN A 18 15.61 8.52 17.19
CA GLN A 18 14.84 9.58 16.54
C GLN A 18 13.78 10.11 17.51
N PRO A 19 13.46 11.42 17.47
CA PRO A 19 12.35 11.94 18.25
C PRO A 19 11.05 11.26 17.83
N VAL A 20 10.21 10.95 18.83
CA VAL A 20 8.90 10.29 18.69
C VAL A 20 8.03 10.84 17.54
N PRO A 21 7.89 12.17 17.33
CA PRO A 21 7.05 12.70 16.24
C PRO A 21 7.53 12.29 14.85
N LEU A 22 8.84 12.24 14.61
CA LEU A 22 9.39 11.83 13.31
C LEU A 22 9.13 10.35 13.04
N GLN A 23 9.18 9.52 14.08
CA GLN A 23 8.85 8.10 13.95
C GLN A 23 7.36 7.89 13.62
N ALA A 24 6.48 8.66 14.26
CA ALA A 24 5.04 8.61 13.97
C ALA A 24 4.75 9.07 12.53
N ALA A 25 5.35 10.18 12.08
CA ALA A 25 5.24 10.66 10.71
C ALA A 25 5.72 9.61 9.69
N ASN A 26 6.85 8.96 9.95
CA ASN A 26 7.36 7.88 9.08
C ASN A 26 6.41 6.70 9.00
N SER A 27 5.81 6.28 10.12
CA SER A 27 4.81 5.22 10.13
C SER A 27 3.57 5.61 9.33
N LEU A 28 3.08 6.84 9.49
CA LEU A 28 1.92 7.35 8.75
C LEU A 28 2.19 7.41 7.24
N VAL A 29 3.34 7.94 6.83
CA VAL A 29 3.75 8.01 5.42
C VAL A 29 3.89 6.61 4.82
N ALA A 30 4.49 5.66 5.55
CA ALA A 30 4.62 4.28 5.10
C ALA A 30 3.24 3.61 4.94
N SER A 31 2.34 3.78 5.90
CA SER A 31 0.97 3.25 5.81
C SER A 31 0.18 3.87 4.67
N LEU A 32 0.29 5.19 4.47
CA LEU A 32 -0.38 5.89 3.38
C LEU A 32 0.16 5.44 2.01
N TRP A 33 1.47 5.26 1.89
CA TRP A 33 2.09 4.72 0.68
C TRP A 33 1.50 3.35 0.31
N VAL A 34 1.41 2.44 1.28
CA VAL A 34 0.87 1.09 1.08
C VAL A 34 -0.59 1.16 0.66
N ALA A 35 -1.37 2.04 1.31
CA ALA A 35 -2.78 2.24 1.01
C ALA A 35 -3.01 2.77 -0.41
N VAL A 36 -2.27 3.79 -0.82
CA VAL A 36 -2.35 4.32 -2.20
C VAL A 36 -1.98 3.25 -3.22
N CYS A 37 -0.91 2.48 -2.97
CA CYS A 37 -0.53 1.39 -3.86
C CYS A 37 -1.62 0.31 -3.98
N ALA A 38 -2.38 0.05 -2.91
CA ALA A 38 -3.48 -0.92 -2.94
C ALA A 38 -4.63 -0.47 -3.85
N ALA A 39 -4.98 0.81 -3.85
CA ALA A 39 -6.05 1.34 -4.68
C ALA A 39 -5.63 1.62 -6.13
N THR A 40 -4.34 1.86 -6.37
CA THR A 40 -3.79 2.28 -7.67
C THR A 40 -4.17 1.36 -8.85
N PRO A 41 -4.08 0.01 -8.76
CA PRO A 41 -4.43 -0.86 -9.88
C PRO A 41 -5.89 -0.73 -10.32
N GLU A 42 -6.81 -0.46 -9.41
CA GLU A 42 -8.23 -0.27 -9.74
C GLU A 42 -8.44 1.04 -10.49
N PHE A 43 -7.78 2.13 -10.07
CA PHE A 43 -7.81 3.39 -10.79
C PHE A 43 -7.24 3.27 -12.20
N ILE A 44 -6.09 2.59 -12.34
CA ILE A 44 -5.49 2.32 -13.66
C ILE A 44 -6.46 1.53 -14.54
N TRP A 45 -7.12 0.52 -13.98
CA TRP A 45 -8.06 -0.30 -14.74
C TRP A 45 -9.30 0.47 -15.18
N ARG A 46 -9.88 1.31 -14.31
CA ARG A 46 -11.03 2.15 -14.65
C ARG A 46 -10.68 3.20 -15.70
N GLY A 47 -9.53 3.85 -15.58
CA GLY A 47 -9.03 4.77 -16.61
C GLY A 47 -8.74 4.07 -17.94
N LEU A 48 -8.23 2.84 -17.92
CA LEU A 48 -8.07 2.05 -19.14
C LEU A 48 -9.43 1.69 -19.78
N LYS A 49 -10.41 1.28 -18.96
CA LYS A 49 -11.77 0.99 -19.43
C LYS A 49 -12.42 2.23 -20.08
N SER A 50 -12.23 3.44 -19.53
CA SER A 50 -12.78 4.66 -20.13
C SER A 50 -12.16 4.97 -21.48
N VAL A 51 -10.82 4.93 -21.58
CA VAL A 51 -10.08 5.14 -22.83
C VAL A 51 -10.49 4.16 -23.93
N ILE A 52 -10.77 2.90 -23.57
CA ILE A 52 -11.19 1.87 -24.53
C ILE A 52 -12.65 2.07 -24.97
N ALA A 53 -13.52 2.56 -24.07
CA ALA A 53 -14.95 2.72 -24.34
C ALA A 53 -15.23 3.91 -25.26
N ASP A 54 -14.55 5.05 -25.05
CA ASP A 54 -14.65 6.24 -25.88
C ASP A 54 -13.26 6.89 -26.01
N LEU A 55 -12.74 6.97 -27.24
CA LEU A 55 -11.43 7.55 -27.54
C LEU A 55 -11.54 9.09 -27.55
N ASP A 56 -11.70 9.69 -26.37
CA ASP A 56 -11.66 11.15 -26.20
C ASP A 56 -10.23 11.64 -25.94
N VAL A 57 -9.88 12.82 -26.47
CA VAL A 57 -8.55 13.43 -26.32
C VAL A 57 -8.27 13.77 -24.85
N ALA A 58 -9.32 14.05 -24.07
CA ALA A 58 -9.22 14.23 -22.62
C ALA A 58 -8.72 12.97 -21.91
N ASP A 59 -9.17 11.79 -22.34
CA ASP A 59 -8.79 10.49 -21.78
C ASP A 59 -7.35 10.09 -22.15
N VAL A 60 -6.88 10.49 -23.34
CA VAL A 60 -5.48 10.28 -23.76
C VAL A 60 -4.52 11.18 -22.96
N VAL A 61 -4.87 12.44 -22.73
CA VAL A 61 -4.07 13.37 -21.91
C VAL A 61 -4.05 12.94 -20.44
N SER A 62 -5.18 12.44 -19.95
CA SER A 62 -5.34 11.76 -18.66
C SER A 62 -4.40 10.56 -18.52
N ALA A 63 -4.43 9.62 -19.47
CA ALA A 63 -3.58 8.44 -19.46
C ALA A 63 -2.09 8.78 -19.56
N LEU A 64 -1.73 9.82 -20.33
CA LEU A 64 -0.38 10.37 -20.39
C LEU A 64 0.06 11.00 -19.06
N LEU A 65 -0.82 11.73 -18.37
CA LEU A 65 -0.52 12.36 -17.08
C LEU A 65 -0.38 11.31 -15.98
N VAL A 66 -1.26 10.31 -15.92
CA VAL A 66 -1.12 9.14 -15.02
C VAL A 66 0.15 8.37 -15.34
N GLY A 67 0.44 8.15 -16.63
CA GLY A 67 1.68 7.53 -17.09
C GLY A 67 2.93 8.32 -16.71
N LEU A 68 2.87 9.65 -16.74
CA LEU A 68 3.95 10.56 -16.35
C LEU A 68 4.15 10.58 -14.82
N ILE A 69 3.06 10.60 -14.03
CA ILE A 69 3.09 10.48 -12.57
C ILE A 69 3.69 9.12 -12.19
N LEU A 70 3.24 8.05 -12.84
CA LEU A 70 3.82 6.72 -12.68
C LEU A 70 5.29 6.72 -13.08
N ALA A 71 5.70 7.35 -14.18
CA ALA A 71 7.10 7.44 -14.59
C ALA A 71 7.98 8.18 -13.55
N PHE A 72 7.50 9.30 -13.00
CA PHE A 72 8.19 10.03 -11.93
C PHE A 72 8.18 9.31 -10.57
N CYS A 73 7.19 8.46 -10.29
CA CYS A 73 7.18 7.57 -9.12
C CYS A 73 8.02 6.29 -9.34
N ILE A 74 8.11 5.85 -10.59
CA ILE A 74 8.90 4.70 -11.03
C ILE A 74 10.37 5.00 -10.86
N GLU A 75 10.85 6.22 -11.10
CA GLU A 75 12.28 6.54 -10.93
C GLU A 75 12.82 6.35 -9.50
N PRO A 76 12.23 6.89 -8.43
CA PRO A 76 12.64 6.58 -7.05
C PRO A 76 12.35 5.12 -6.66
N ALA A 77 11.34 4.47 -7.24
CA ALA A 77 11.07 3.05 -7.03
C ALA A 77 12.13 2.15 -7.72
N MET A 78 12.55 2.49 -8.93
CA MET A 78 13.60 1.84 -9.72
C MET A 78 14.94 2.08 -9.08
N GLU A 79 15.22 3.27 -8.57
CA GLU A 79 16.45 3.56 -7.83
C GLU A 79 16.54 2.67 -6.58
N ARG A 80 15.42 2.49 -5.86
CA ARG A 80 15.35 1.54 -4.74
C ARG A 80 15.46 0.08 -5.19
N LEU A 81 14.81 -0.30 -6.29
CA LEU A 81 14.89 -1.66 -6.81
C LEU A 81 16.33 -1.99 -7.24
N ARG A 82 17.00 -1.03 -7.88
CA ARG A 82 18.40 -1.04 -8.29
C ARG A 82 19.32 -1.17 -7.09
N HIS A 83 19.20 -0.31 -6.08
CA HIS A 83 19.98 -0.43 -4.84
C HIS A 83 19.77 -1.77 -4.14
N ARG A 84 18.53 -2.29 -4.09
CA ARG A 84 18.23 -3.58 -3.46
C ARG A 84 18.73 -4.78 -4.26
N TRP A 85 18.68 -4.71 -5.58
CA TRP A 85 19.26 -5.71 -6.48
C TRP A 85 20.77 -5.73 -6.35
N MET A 86 21.41 -4.55 -6.33
CA MET A 86 22.85 -4.42 -6.13
C MET A 86 23.29 -4.91 -4.75
N GLN A 87 22.50 -4.70 -3.69
CA GLN A 87 22.77 -5.24 -2.35
C GLN A 87 22.68 -6.77 -2.30
N ARG A 88 21.77 -7.39 -3.05
CA ARG A 88 21.69 -8.87 -3.17
C ARG A 88 22.90 -9.48 -3.89
N GLY A 89 23.52 -8.74 -4.81
CA GLY A 89 24.74 -9.17 -5.50
C GLY A 89 26.03 -9.02 -4.69
N ARG A 90 26.04 -8.19 -3.62
CA ARG A 90 27.24 -7.86 -2.83
C ARG A 90 27.38 -8.66 -1.53
N HIS A 91 27.10 -9.96 -1.58
CA HIS A 91 27.53 -10.90 -0.52
C HIS A 91 28.99 -11.38 -0.68
N ALA A 92 29.77 -10.78 -1.59
CA ALA A 92 31.20 -11.02 -1.71
C ALA A 92 31.98 -9.70 -1.56
N HIS A 93 32.89 -9.68 -0.59
CA HIS A 93 33.91 -8.66 -0.26
C HIS A 93 33.52 -7.43 0.59
N PRO A 94 34.03 -7.35 1.84
CA PRO A 94 34.07 -6.15 2.65
C PRO A 94 35.43 -5.44 2.48
N SER A 95 35.50 -4.40 1.66
CA SER A 95 36.50 -3.33 1.84
C SER A 95 36.16 -2.12 0.94
N VAL A 96 36.52 -0.93 1.44
CA VAL A 96 36.38 0.39 0.83
C VAL A 96 35.02 1.06 1.03
N GLN A 97 34.87 1.60 2.25
CA GLN A 97 34.04 2.77 2.52
C GLN A 97 34.67 3.99 1.86
N THR A 98 34.16 4.43 0.72
CA THR A 98 34.30 5.82 0.29
C THR A 98 33.15 6.62 0.88
N HIS A 99 33.51 7.58 1.73
CA HIS A 99 32.71 8.75 2.09
C HIS A 99 32.27 9.47 0.82
N GLU A 100 30.98 9.40 0.47
CA GLU A 100 30.23 10.39 -0.32
C GLU A 100 28.82 9.83 -0.59
N ASP A 101 27.95 9.97 0.41
CA ASP A 101 26.56 10.38 0.20
C ASP A 101 25.94 10.50 1.60
N ASP A 102 26.07 11.69 2.16
CA ASP A 102 25.17 12.21 3.19
C ASP A 102 23.77 12.39 2.58
N ALA A 103 23.18 11.29 2.11
CA ALA A 103 21.76 11.19 1.81
C ALA A 103 21.04 11.22 3.16
N HIS A 104 20.89 12.43 3.71
CA HIS A 104 20.13 12.68 4.92
C HIS A 104 18.80 11.92 4.79
N PRO A 105 18.48 11.00 5.71
CA PRO A 105 17.26 10.17 5.61
C PRO A 105 15.97 11.01 5.56
N TYR A 106 16.04 12.26 6.03
CA TYR A 106 15.00 13.28 5.92
C TYR A 106 14.65 13.64 4.48
N GLY A 107 15.64 13.73 3.58
CA GLY A 107 15.41 14.05 2.17
C GLY A 107 14.62 12.96 1.45
N LEU A 108 14.73 11.70 1.90
CA LEU A 108 14.13 10.55 1.24
C LEU A 108 12.67 10.32 1.68
N ILE A 109 12.36 10.56 2.95
CA ILE A 109 10.98 10.59 3.46
C ILE A 109 10.25 11.82 2.93
N PHE A 110 10.91 12.98 2.91
CA PHE A 110 10.35 14.22 2.36
C PHE A 110 10.05 14.09 0.86
N ARG A 111 10.97 13.52 0.06
CA ARG A 111 10.74 13.25 -1.37
C ARG A 111 9.65 12.22 -1.60
N ALA A 112 9.57 11.17 -0.77
CA ALA A 112 8.50 10.17 -0.88
C ALA A 112 7.13 10.74 -0.46
N ALA A 113 7.07 11.53 0.61
CA ALA A 113 5.85 12.19 1.06
C ALA A 113 5.39 13.27 0.08
N ILE A 114 6.31 14.04 -0.50
CA ILE A 114 6.02 14.98 -1.58
C ILE A 114 5.56 14.26 -2.83
N GLY A 115 6.23 13.19 -3.25
CA GLY A 115 5.80 12.39 -4.41
C GLY A 115 4.42 11.78 -4.22
N LEU A 116 4.11 11.31 -3.01
CA LEU A 116 2.79 10.77 -2.65
C LEU A 116 1.71 11.86 -2.59
N ALA A 117 2.03 13.01 -2.01
CA ALA A 117 1.13 14.17 -1.98
C ALA A 117 0.89 14.73 -3.38
N PHE A 118 1.93 14.76 -4.24
CA PHE A 118 1.81 15.17 -5.64
C PHE A 118 1.01 14.16 -6.46
N ALA A 119 1.20 12.86 -6.25
CA ALA A 119 0.40 11.83 -6.92
C ALA A 119 -1.08 11.93 -6.49
N PHE A 120 -1.36 12.07 -5.20
CA PHE A 120 -2.72 12.22 -4.70
C PHE A 120 -3.38 13.52 -5.17
N ALA A 121 -2.67 14.65 -5.08
CA ALA A 121 -3.12 15.94 -5.58
C ALA A 121 -3.29 15.92 -7.10
N SER A 122 -2.41 15.24 -7.84
CA SER A 122 -2.50 15.14 -9.29
C SER A 122 -3.60 14.20 -9.75
N VAL A 123 -3.98 13.17 -8.99
CA VAL A 123 -5.16 12.34 -9.27
C VAL A 123 -6.45 13.13 -8.99
N CYS A 124 -6.53 13.82 -7.85
CA CYS A 124 -7.68 14.67 -7.54
C CYS A 124 -7.81 15.85 -8.52
N LEU A 125 -6.68 16.45 -8.92
CA LEU A 125 -6.62 17.55 -9.89
C LEU A 125 -6.90 17.04 -11.30
N HIS A 126 -6.46 15.83 -11.63
CA HIS A 126 -6.80 15.17 -12.88
C HIS A 126 -8.29 14.93 -12.97
N ASP A 127 -8.94 14.27 -12.00
CA ASP A 127 -10.40 14.04 -12.03
C ASP A 127 -11.16 15.36 -12.15
N ALA A 128 -10.69 16.41 -11.45
CA ALA A 128 -11.27 17.74 -11.53
C ALA A 128 -11.05 18.44 -12.89
N ILE A 129 -9.96 18.14 -13.61
CA ILE A 129 -9.63 18.72 -14.92
C ILE A 129 -10.33 17.95 -16.05
N THR A 130 -10.38 16.61 -16.01
CA THR A 130 -11.17 15.81 -16.95
C THR A 130 -12.65 16.14 -16.85
N ASP A 131 -13.18 16.36 -15.63
CA ASP A 131 -14.55 16.87 -15.46
C ASP A 131 -14.72 18.29 -16.01
N VAL A 132 -13.75 19.21 -15.85
CA VAL A 132 -13.85 20.58 -16.38
C VAL A 132 -13.76 20.62 -17.91
N LEU A 133 -12.98 19.73 -18.50
CA LEU A 133 -12.86 19.60 -19.95
C LEU A 133 -14.10 18.92 -20.56
N ALA A 134 -14.67 17.91 -19.90
CA ALA A 134 -15.96 17.32 -20.26
C ALA A 134 -17.14 18.31 -20.04
N ALA A 135 -17.03 19.19 -19.04
CA ALA A 135 -18.07 20.15 -18.63
C ALA A 135 -18.08 21.50 -19.39
N HIS A 136 -17.40 21.63 -20.54
CA HIS A 136 -17.73 22.74 -21.44
C HIS A 136 -19.18 22.65 -22.00
N ALA A 137 -19.97 21.63 -21.61
CA ALA A 137 -21.37 21.45 -22.01
C ALA A 137 -22.46 21.34 -20.90
N ALA A 138 -22.21 21.00 -19.62
CA ALA A 138 -23.32 20.96 -18.61
C ALA A 138 -22.92 20.88 -17.11
N ASP A 139 -23.70 21.62 -16.29
CA ASP A 139 -24.08 21.52 -14.86
C ASP A 139 -23.03 21.23 -13.74
N ASN A 140 -22.87 22.20 -12.82
CA ASN A 140 -21.98 22.15 -11.65
C ASN A 140 -22.35 21.06 -10.62
N ALA A 141 -23.60 20.59 -10.62
CA ALA A 141 -24.05 19.52 -9.74
C ALA A 141 -23.41 18.17 -10.10
N ALA A 142 -23.29 17.86 -11.39
CA ALA A 142 -22.65 16.65 -11.90
C ALA A 142 -21.16 16.60 -11.51
N ARG A 143 -20.46 17.74 -11.60
CA ARG A 143 -19.05 17.89 -11.21
C ARG A 143 -18.78 17.57 -9.74
N ARG A 144 -19.66 17.99 -8.82
CA ARG A 144 -19.50 17.67 -7.39
C ARG A 144 -19.77 16.19 -7.12
N ALA A 145 -20.68 15.58 -7.88
CA ALA A 145 -21.00 14.16 -7.75
C ALA A 145 -19.84 13.27 -8.25
N GLY A 146 -19.19 13.61 -9.37
CA GLY A 146 -18.03 12.89 -9.91
C GLY A 146 -16.85 12.87 -8.95
N LEU A 147 -16.44 14.06 -8.45
CA LEU A 147 -15.37 14.16 -7.45
C LEU A 147 -15.69 13.39 -6.17
N ALA A 148 -16.93 13.48 -5.68
CA ALA A 148 -17.36 12.75 -4.49
C ALA A 148 -17.30 11.23 -4.71
N ALA A 149 -17.69 10.75 -5.90
CA ALA A 149 -17.60 9.34 -6.26
C ALA A 149 -16.14 8.84 -6.33
N GLY A 150 -15.24 9.62 -6.92
CA GLY A 150 -13.80 9.31 -6.98
C GLY A 150 -13.16 9.26 -5.58
N LEU A 151 -13.45 10.25 -4.73
CA LEU A 151 -12.98 10.26 -3.34
C LEU A 151 -13.56 9.12 -2.51
N ASN A 152 -14.83 8.78 -2.70
CA ASN A 152 -15.47 7.65 -2.02
C ASN A 152 -14.81 6.34 -2.43
N LEU A 153 -14.56 6.14 -3.72
CA LEU A 153 -13.84 4.97 -4.21
C LEU A 153 -12.43 4.90 -3.61
N ALA A 154 -11.68 6.01 -3.65
CA ALA A 154 -10.34 6.06 -3.05
C ALA A 154 -10.38 5.71 -1.56
N GLY A 155 -11.32 6.29 -0.81
CA GLY A 155 -11.50 6.00 0.61
C GLY A 155 -11.79 4.53 0.89
N ALA A 156 -12.70 3.93 0.11
CA ALA A 156 -13.12 2.54 0.26
C ALA A 156 -11.95 1.56 0.18
N TRP A 157 -11.04 1.76 -0.78
CA TRP A 157 -9.92 0.85 -1.03
C TRP A 157 -8.66 1.18 -0.21
N THR A 158 -8.52 2.41 0.31
CA THR A 158 -7.30 2.82 1.02
C THR A 158 -7.37 2.60 2.53
N ILE A 159 -8.56 2.63 3.13
CA ILE A 159 -8.68 2.65 4.60
C ILE A 159 -8.21 1.35 5.27
N VAL A 160 -8.56 0.20 4.71
CA VAL A 160 -8.19 -1.12 5.23
C VAL A 160 -6.66 -1.35 5.23
N PRO A 161 -5.95 -1.21 4.09
CA PRO A 161 -4.50 -1.39 4.05
C PRO A 161 -3.76 -0.33 4.88
N PHE A 162 -4.30 0.90 4.97
CA PHE A 162 -3.76 1.94 5.83
C PHE A 162 -3.79 1.51 7.31
N CYS A 163 -4.96 1.15 7.82
CA CYS A 163 -5.15 0.78 9.21
C CYS A 163 -4.34 -0.47 9.59
N ILE A 164 -4.33 -1.50 8.73
CA ILE A 164 -3.56 -2.73 8.98
C ILE A 164 -2.05 -2.46 9.00
N THR A 165 -1.54 -1.67 8.05
CA THR A 165 -0.11 -1.32 8.03
C THR A 165 0.26 -0.48 9.25
N LEU A 166 -0.60 0.46 9.64
CA LEU A 166 -0.39 1.29 10.83
C LEU A 166 -0.40 0.45 12.12
N ALA A 167 -1.29 -0.53 12.22
CA ALA A 167 -1.33 -1.48 13.32
C ALA A 167 -0.01 -2.25 13.45
N TRP A 168 0.54 -2.75 12.34
CA TRP A 168 1.85 -3.41 12.37
C TRP A 168 2.99 -2.48 12.77
N LEU A 169 2.98 -1.25 12.28
CA LEU A 169 4.04 -0.27 12.57
C LEU A 169 3.98 0.30 13.99
N THR A 170 2.89 0.05 14.70
CA THR A 170 2.73 0.43 16.11
C THR A 170 2.96 -0.74 17.07
N ILE A 171 3.32 -1.94 16.56
CA ILE A 171 3.68 -3.08 17.40
C ILE A 171 4.83 -2.68 18.34
N GLY A 172 4.64 -2.88 19.63
CA GLY A 172 5.58 -2.50 20.68
C GLY A 172 5.27 -1.15 21.36
N ARG A 173 4.28 -0.39 20.89
CA ARG A 173 3.87 0.90 21.48
C ARG A 173 2.71 0.80 22.47
N GLY A 174 2.69 -0.25 23.28
CA GLY A 174 1.71 -0.43 24.36
C GLY A 174 0.26 -0.23 23.92
N ALA A 175 -0.43 0.73 24.56
CA ALA A 175 -1.83 1.06 24.28
C ALA A 175 -2.10 1.48 22.83
N LEU A 176 -1.15 2.16 22.17
CA LEU A 176 -1.32 2.58 20.78
C LEU A 176 -1.43 1.39 19.82
N ALA A 177 -0.68 0.32 20.09
CA ALA A 177 -0.74 -0.91 19.29
C ALA A 177 -2.13 -1.55 19.36
N TRP A 178 -2.73 -1.57 20.56
CA TRP A 178 -4.09 -2.07 20.77
C TRP A 178 -5.14 -1.23 20.03
N VAL A 179 -5.05 0.10 20.14
CA VAL A 179 -5.98 1.00 19.43
C VAL A 179 -5.86 0.83 17.92
N CYS A 180 -4.64 0.83 17.38
CA CYS A 180 -4.44 0.66 15.94
C CYS A 180 -4.86 -0.75 15.47
N GLY A 181 -4.63 -1.78 16.28
CA GLY A 181 -5.11 -3.14 16.02
C GLY A 181 -6.64 -3.22 15.97
N LEU A 182 -7.33 -2.58 16.91
CA LEU A 182 -8.79 -2.52 16.90
C LEU A 182 -9.32 -1.74 15.69
N LEU A 183 -8.70 -0.61 15.36
CA LEU A 183 -9.03 0.16 14.17
C LEU A 183 -8.80 -0.64 12.88
N ALA A 184 -7.74 -1.45 12.83
CA ALA A 184 -7.47 -2.33 11.69
C ALA A 184 -8.57 -3.40 11.52
N VAL A 185 -9.00 -4.04 12.61
CA VAL A 185 -10.11 -5.01 12.57
C VAL A 185 -11.44 -4.31 12.25
N ALA A 186 -11.70 -3.13 12.81
CA ALA A 186 -12.95 -2.41 12.55
C ALA A 186 -13.00 -1.75 11.17
N SER A 187 -11.86 -1.60 10.48
CA SER A 187 -11.77 -0.83 9.24
C SER A 187 -12.60 -1.36 8.07
N PRO A 188 -12.70 -2.68 7.79
CA PRO A 188 -13.53 -3.16 6.69
C PRO A 188 -15.02 -3.04 7.02
N LEU A 189 -15.43 -3.28 8.27
CA LEU A 189 -16.80 -2.98 8.72
C LEU A 189 -17.13 -1.49 8.57
N ALA A 190 -16.24 -0.60 8.97
CA ALA A 190 -16.43 0.84 8.82
C ALA A 190 -16.53 1.23 7.33
N ALA A 191 -15.69 0.67 6.47
CA ALA A 191 -15.78 0.85 5.03
C ALA A 191 -17.11 0.34 4.48
N ALA A 192 -17.55 -0.85 4.89
CA ALA A 192 -18.83 -1.42 4.46
C ALA A 192 -20.02 -0.53 4.83
N LEU A 193 -20.03 0.05 6.03
CA LEU A 193 -21.09 0.96 6.47
C LEU A 193 -21.06 2.30 5.71
N VAL A 194 -19.87 2.89 5.51
CA VAL A 194 -19.73 4.20 4.87
C VAL A 194 -19.99 4.11 3.37
N PHE A 195 -19.55 3.04 2.72
CA PHE A 195 -19.62 2.85 1.27
C PHE A 195 -20.74 1.91 0.83
N SER A 196 -21.62 1.52 1.77
CA SER A 196 -22.79 0.66 1.52
C SER A 196 -22.44 -0.65 0.82
N TRP A 197 -21.36 -1.30 1.24
CA TRP A 197 -20.97 -2.60 0.70
C TRP A 197 -22.02 -3.65 1.04
N ASN A 198 -22.22 -4.56 0.11
CA ASN A 198 -23.08 -5.70 0.36
C ASN A 198 -22.40 -6.67 1.35
N ILE A 199 -23.17 -7.60 1.92
CA ILE A 199 -22.64 -8.51 2.95
C ILE A 199 -21.56 -9.45 2.41
N ALA A 200 -21.61 -9.78 1.12
CA ALA A 200 -20.64 -10.65 0.48
C ALA A 200 -19.30 -9.92 0.30
N GLU A 201 -19.31 -8.71 -0.27
CA GLU A 201 -18.15 -7.82 -0.38
C GLU A 201 -17.48 -7.55 0.97
N TRP A 202 -18.31 -7.30 2.01
CA TRP A 202 -17.79 -7.14 3.36
C TRP A 202 -17.09 -8.42 3.84
N LEU A 203 -17.70 -9.60 3.71
CA LEU A 203 -17.11 -10.86 4.16
C LEU A 203 -15.85 -11.24 3.36
N THR A 204 -15.84 -11.04 2.04
CA THR A 204 -14.71 -11.34 1.16
C THR A 204 -13.54 -10.37 1.37
N THR A 205 -13.77 -9.20 1.97
CA THR A 205 -12.73 -8.25 2.37
C THR A 205 -12.28 -8.45 3.82
N GLU A 206 -13.22 -8.59 4.75
CA GLU A 206 -12.99 -8.70 6.19
C GLU A 206 -12.17 -9.95 6.54
N LEU A 207 -12.58 -11.12 6.03
CA LEU A 207 -11.91 -12.38 6.37
C LEU A 207 -10.43 -12.39 5.93
N PRO A 208 -10.08 -12.01 4.67
CA PRO A 208 -8.68 -11.86 4.29
C PRO A 208 -7.97 -10.76 5.06
N ALA A 209 -8.60 -9.61 5.31
CA ALA A 209 -7.99 -8.50 6.04
C ALA A 209 -7.56 -8.90 7.47
N VAL A 210 -8.44 -9.57 8.21
CA VAL A 210 -8.13 -10.11 9.55
C VAL A 210 -7.05 -11.18 9.47
N ALA A 211 -7.09 -12.07 8.47
CA ALA A 211 -6.07 -13.09 8.27
C ALA A 211 -4.69 -12.48 7.97
N ILE A 212 -4.63 -11.45 7.11
CA ILE A 212 -3.43 -10.67 6.80
C ILE A 212 -2.91 -10.01 8.07
N LEU A 213 -3.76 -9.30 8.81
CA LEU A 213 -3.41 -8.64 10.07
C LEU A 213 -2.79 -9.61 11.07
N ALA A 214 -3.46 -10.74 11.32
CA ALA A 214 -3.00 -11.81 12.20
C ALA A 214 -1.67 -12.41 11.71
N TRP A 215 -1.53 -12.61 10.39
CA TRP A 215 -0.27 -13.06 9.80
C TRP A 215 0.87 -12.09 10.09
N GLY A 216 0.66 -10.78 9.89
CA GLY A 216 1.64 -9.76 10.22
C GLY A 216 2.06 -9.78 11.68
N TYR A 217 1.11 -9.84 12.62
CA TYR A 217 1.43 -9.97 14.05
C TYR A 217 2.28 -11.22 14.35
N ARG A 218 1.99 -12.36 13.71
CA ARG A 218 2.77 -13.59 13.89
C ARG A 218 4.18 -13.49 13.28
N GLN A 219 4.38 -12.69 12.23
CA GLN A 219 5.67 -12.54 11.57
C GLN A 219 6.58 -11.49 12.20
N TRP A 220 6.03 -10.62 13.05
CA TRP A 220 6.78 -9.56 13.72
C TRP A 220 7.94 -10.10 14.59
N PRO A 221 7.77 -11.13 15.44
CA PRO A 221 8.85 -11.63 16.29
C PRO A 221 9.96 -12.40 15.53
N ARG A 222 9.73 -12.75 14.25
CA ARG A 222 10.52 -13.77 13.53
C ARG A 222 11.76 -13.23 12.80
N GLY A 223 12.30 -12.10 13.21
CA GLY A 223 13.58 -11.60 12.71
C GLY A 223 13.57 -10.13 12.30
N PRO A 224 14.63 -9.66 11.62
CA PRO A 224 14.88 -8.24 11.45
C PRO A 224 13.72 -7.54 10.73
N VAL A 225 13.38 -6.35 11.22
CA VAL A 225 12.22 -5.58 10.76
C VAL A 225 12.38 -5.14 9.30
N ALA A 226 13.63 -4.99 8.81
CA ALA A 226 13.91 -4.73 7.40
C ALA A 226 13.35 -5.82 6.44
N GLY A 227 13.13 -7.04 6.92
CA GLY A 227 12.49 -8.12 6.17
C GLY A 227 11.00 -8.30 6.43
N PHE A 228 10.41 -7.54 7.36
CA PHE A 228 9.03 -7.73 7.81
C PHE A 228 8.02 -7.56 6.69
N PHE A 229 8.03 -6.42 5.99
CA PHE A 229 7.08 -6.16 4.90
C PHE A 229 7.14 -7.21 3.80
N ARG A 230 8.33 -7.70 3.45
CA ARG A 230 8.49 -8.80 2.48
C ARG A 230 7.83 -10.10 2.96
N ARG A 231 7.93 -10.42 4.25
CA ARG A 231 7.25 -11.59 4.84
C ARG A 231 5.74 -11.40 4.89
N ALA A 232 5.29 -10.18 5.18
CA ALA A 232 3.87 -9.79 5.20
C ALA A 232 3.25 -9.71 3.80
N THR A 233 4.05 -9.57 2.74
CA THR A 233 3.59 -9.58 1.34
C THR A 233 3.09 -10.96 0.89
N ARG A 234 3.63 -12.05 1.45
CA ARG A 234 3.30 -13.43 1.03
C ARG A 234 1.80 -13.75 1.00
N PRO A 235 1.01 -13.53 2.08
CA PRO A 235 -0.42 -13.80 2.04
C PRO A 235 -1.14 -13.02 0.94
N LEU A 236 -0.77 -11.76 0.69
CA LEU A 236 -1.37 -10.95 -0.36
C LEU A 236 -1.13 -11.53 -1.76
N LEU A 237 0.08 -12.05 -2.02
CA LEU A 237 0.40 -12.71 -3.29
C LEU A 237 -0.38 -14.01 -3.50
N TYR A 238 -0.76 -14.72 -2.43
CA TYR A 238 -1.66 -15.86 -2.54
C TYR A 238 -3.11 -15.43 -2.75
N LEU A 239 -3.55 -14.36 -2.07
CA LEU A 239 -4.91 -13.84 -2.19
C LEU A 239 -5.21 -13.28 -3.58
N CYS A 240 -4.22 -12.71 -4.26
CA CYS A 240 -4.37 -12.15 -5.61
C CYS A 240 -4.99 -13.14 -6.63
N PRO A 241 -4.47 -14.36 -6.82
CA PRO A 241 -5.12 -15.36 -7.69
C PRO A 241 -6.28 -16.11 -7.01
N ILE A 242 -6.32 -16.19 -5.67
CA ILE A 242 -7.41 -16.90 -4.96
C ILE A 242 -8.73 -16.13 -5.07
N ALA A 243 -8.71 -14.80 -4.98
CA ALA A 243 -9.93 -13.98 -5.03
C ALA A 243 -10.78 -14.19 -6.30
N PRO A 244 -10.23 -14.12 -7.53
CA PRO A 244 -11.03 -14.37 -8.74
C PRO A 244 -11.45 -15.84 -8.87
N VAL A 245 -10.62 -16.80 -8.43
CA VAL A 245 -10.98 -18.22 -8.42
C VAL A 245 -12.16 -18.47 -7.47
N LEU A 246 -12.12 -17.87 -6.28
CA LEU A 246 -13.20 -17.98 -5.31
C LEU A 246 -14.50 -17.36 -5.86
N ALA A 247 -14.42 -16.22 -6.54
CA ALA A 247 -15.58 -15.60 -7.19
C ALA A 247 -16.21 -16.51 -8.24
N LEU A 248 -15.41 -17.14 -9.09
CA LEU A 248 -15.88 -18.10 -10.09
C LEU A 248 -16.53 -19.32 -9.42
N LEU A 249 -15.95 -19.84 -8.34
CA LEU A 249 -16.51 -20.97 -7.59
C LEU A 249 -17.84 -20.62 -6.92
N LEU A 250 -17.95 -19.44 -6.32
CA LEU A 250 -19.18 -18.98 -5.68
C LEU A 250 -20.29 -18.72 -6.71
N ALA A 251 -19.96 -18.08 -7.83
CA ALA A 251 -20.87 -17.90 -8.95
C ALA A 251 -21.36 -19.27 -9.50
N GLY A 252 -20.44 -20.21 -9.72
CA GLY A 252 -20.77 -21.57 -10.15
C GLY A 252 -21.68 -22.29 -9.16
N LEU A 253 -21.36 -22.24 -7.86
CA LEU A 253 -22.16 -22.86 -6.81
C LEU A 253 -23.56 -22.23 -6.70
N SER A 254 -23.67 -20.90 -6.87
CA SER A 254 -24.95 -20.20 -6.89
C SER A 254 -25.84 -20.69 -8.03
N SER A 255 -25.25 -20.93 -9.21
CA SER A 255 -25.99 -21.44 -10.38
C SER A 255 -26.50 -22.88 -10.18
N LEU A 256 -25.77 -23.70 -9.42
CA LEU A 256 -26.14 -25.08 -9.13
C LEU A 256 -27.18 -25.19 -8.00
N THR A 257 -27.10 -24.33 -7.00
CA THR A 257 -27.92 -24.42 -5.77
C THR A 257 -29.13 -23.51 -5.77
N GLY A 258 -29.20 -22.52 -6.67
CA GLY A 258 -30.25 -21.49 -6.66
C GLY A 258 -30.17 -20.52 -5.47
N LEU A 259 -29.11 -20.59 -4.66
CA LEU A 259 -28.91 -19.69 -3.52
C LEU A 259 -28.44 -18.32 -4.02
N HIS A 260 -29.40 -17.42 -4.21
CA HIS A 260 -29.15 -16.08 -4.77
C HIS A 260 -28.14 -15.24 -3.98
N TRP A 261 -28.01 -15.46 -2.67
CA TRP A 261 -27.01 -14.74 -1.85
C TRP A 261 -25.56 -15.14 -2.17
N LEU A 262 -25.31 -16.35 -2.67
CA LEU A 262 -23.98 -16.78 -3.14
C LEU A 262 -23.62 -16.12 -4.48
N GLY A 263 -24.63 -15.76 -5.28
CA GLY A 263 -24.46 -15.03 -6.54
C GLY A 263 -24.20 -13.54 -6.35
N ALA A 264 -24.23 -13.04 -5.09
CA ALA A 264 -23.94 -11.65 -4.78
C ALA A 264 -22.46 -11.29 -4.97
N TYR A 265 -21.56 -12.28 -4.98
CA TYR A 265 -20.14 -12.08 -5.24
C TYR A 265 -19.79 -12.49 -6.67
N THR A 266 -19.64 -11.49 -7.54
CA THR A 266 -19.48 -11.71 -8.98
C THR A 266 -18.01 -11.96 -9.39
N PRO A 267 -17.76 -12.60 -10.55
CA PRO A 267 -16.41 -12.72 -11.10
C PRO A 267 -15.71 -11.37 -11.29
N GLU A 268 -16.47 -10.30 -11.56
CA GLU A 268 -15.93 -8.94 -11.66
C GLU A 268 -15.42 -8.44 -10.31
N GLU A 269 -16.17 -8.63 -9.22
CA GLU A 269 -15.72 -8.33 -7.85
C GLU A 269 -14.46 -9.11 -7.48
N GLY A 270 -14.40 -10.41 -7.80
CA GLY A 270 -13.19 -11.20 -7.59
C GLY A 270 -11.96 -10.69 -8.33
N TRP A 271 -12.15 -10.10 -9.51
CA TRP A 271 -11.07 -9.50 -10.28
C TRP A 271 -10.62 -8.15 -9.70
N ILE A 272 -11.56 -7.35 -9.17
CA ILE A 272 -11.27 -6.12 -8.43
C ILE A 272 -10.44 -6.46 -7.18
N ASP A 273 -10.87 -7.44 -6.39
CA ASP A 273 -10.15 -7.90 -5.19
C ASP A 273 -8.76 -8.42 -5.53
N GLY A 274 -8.62 -9.19 -6.62
CA GLY A 274 -7.32 -9.67 -7.11
C GLY A 274 -6.34 -8.51 -7.40
N ARG A 275 -6.81 -7.45 -8.06
CA ARG A 275 -6.03 -6.22 -8.31
C ARG A 275 -5.67 -5.49 -7.02
N PHE A 276 -6.63 -5.37 -6.10
CA PHE A 276 -6.43 -4.74 -4.81
C PHE A 276 -5.32 -5.43 -4.01
N TYR A 277 -5.36 -6.76 -3.87
CA TYR A 277 -4.32 -7.51 -3.17
C TYR A 277 -2.95 -7.41 -3.86
N LEU A 278 -2.91 -7.35 -5.19
CA LEU A 278 -1.68 -7.12 -5.95
C LEU A 278 -1.09 -5.74 -5.65
N GLY A 279 -1.91 -4.69 -5.70
CA GLY A 279 -1.51 -3.32 -5.37
C GLY A 279 -0.97 -3.21 -3.95
N TRP A 280 -1.64 -3.86 -3.01
CA TRP A 280 -1.21 -3.88 -1.61
C TRP A 280 0.14 -4.62 -1.46
N ALA A 281 0.32 -5.75 -2.15
CA ALA A 281 1.59 -6.47 -2.16
C ALA A 281 2.74 -5.59 -2.70
N ILE A 282 2.52 -4.88 -3.81
CA ILE A 282 3.48 -3.92 -4.38
C ILE A 282 3.78 -2.80 -3.38
N GLY A 283 2.74 -2.27 -2.73
CA GLY A 283 2.85 -1.25 -1.68
C GLY A 283 3.80 -1.68 -0.57
N LEU A 284 3.61 -2.88 -0.01
CA LEU A 284 4.49 -3.41 1.03
C LEU A 284 5.91 -3.66 0.54
N LEU A 285 6.09 -4.15 -0.68
CA LEU A 285 7.42 -4.38 -1.26
C LEU A 285 8.17 -3.06 -1.43
N LEU A 286 7.50 -1.99 -1.86
CA LEU A 286 8.14 -0.71 -2.17
C LEU A 286 8.14 0.28 -1.00
N ALA A 287 7.39 -0.02 0.06
CA ALA A 287 7.22 0.87 1.21
C ALA A 287 8.57 1.33 1.78
N PRO A 288 8.67 2.63 2.16
CA PRO A 288 9.82 3.10 2.92
C PRO A 288 9.89 2.32 4.23
N VAL A 289 11.06 1.76 4.56
CA VAL A 289 11.26 1.09 5.85
C VAL A 289 11.26 2.17 6.92
N PRO A 290 10.27 2.21 7.83
CA PRO A 290 10.24 3.22 8.87
C PRO A 290 11.40 2.98 9.84
N LEU A 291 12.18 4.01 10.14
CA LEU A 291 13.43 3.91 10.90
C LEU A 291 13.26 3.35 12.32
N THR A 292 12.03 3.36 12.86
CA THR A 292 11.61 2.66 14.09
C THR A 292 11.92 1.16 14.08
N ALA A 293 11.87 0.55 12.91
CA ALA A 293 12.26 -0.83 12.65
C ALA A 293 13.71 -1.15 13.06
N LEU A 294 14.59 -0.15 12.97
CA LEU A 294 16.02 -0.32 13.18
C LEU A 294 16.44 -0.16 14.65
N SER A 295 15.62 0.52 15.48
CA SER A 295 15.92 0.71 16.90
C SER A 295 15.62 -0.53 17.75
N HIS A 296 14.59 -1.32 17.42
CA HIS A 296 14.25 -2.56 18.14
C HIS A 296 14.99 -3.80 17.64
N ALA A 297 15.59 -3.78 16.44
CA ALA A 297 16.38 -4.92 15.93
C ALA A 297 17.80 -5.02 16.54
N ARG A 298 18.13 -4.18 17.53
CA ARG A 298 19.43 -4.12 18.22
C ARG A 298 19.31 -4.26 19.74
N GLU A 299 18.13 -4.57 20.25
CA GLU A 299 17.88 -5.03 21.62
C GLU A 299 17.68 -6.54 21.59
#